data_AF-A0AAU8KA68-F1
#
_entry.id   AF-A0AAU8KA68-F1
#
_cell.length_a   1.000
_cell.length_b   1.000
_cell.length_c   1.000
_cell.angle_alpha   90.00
_cell.angle_beta   90.00
_cell.angle_gamma   90.00
#
_symmetry.space_group_name_H-M   'P 1'
#
loop_
_entity.id
_entity.type
_entity.pdbx_description
1 polymer ?
#
loop_
_entity_poly.entity_id
_entity_poly.type
_entity_poly.pdbx_seq_one_letter_code
_entity_poly.pdbx_strand_id
1 'polypeptide(L)'
;MSVDDDEFRRSIRSDVPHSARVWNAWLGGKDHYPVDRELAEAVSAAYPQMVDIARASRAFQVRAIRYLASVGVRQFLDVGTGLPVANSTHEVAQSIAPESRIVYVDNDPIVLAHAEALLTSAPEGRTAYVDADLSATDTVVDEAAKTLDLSEPVAVLLLSTLGHLVPAEGIEVVQRYLARMPSGSHLVLCDTVKTPQTLAAQEAYASGDNPPYLVREPEEITGCAEGLELVEPGFVPIDRWRPEEENAVPVDQWGLVARKP
;
A
#
# COMPACT_ATOMS: atom_id res chain seq x y z
N MET A 1 -23.34 -16.22 19.43
CA MET A 1 -22.75 -14.97 18.92
C MET A 1 -22.47 -14.11 20.13
N SER A 2 -21.20 -13.81 20.39
CA SER A 2 -20.83 -12.89 21.46
C SER A 2 -21.24 -11.46 21.07
N VAL A 3 -21.32 -10.56 22.04
CA VAL A 3 -21.53 -9.12 21.78
C VAL A 3 -20.40 -8.57 20.89
N ASP A 4 -19.18 -9.09 21.08
CA ASP A 4 -18.01 -8.75 20.28
C ASP A 4 -18.16 -9.13 18.79
N ASP A 5 -18.81 -10.27 18.49
CA ASP A 5 -19.07 -10.68 17.09
C ASP A 5 -20.06 -9.73 16.39
N ASP A 6 -21.03 -9.18 17.12
CA ASP A 6 -22.04 -8.27 16.57
C ASP A 6 -21.48 -6.85 16.41
N GLU A 7 -20.61 -6.42 17.32
CA GLU A 7 -19.90 -5.15 17.22
C GLU A 7 -18.91 -5.17 16.05
N PHE A 8 -18.14 -6.26 15.90
CA PHE A 8 -17.25 -6.45 14.76
C PHE A 8 -17.99 -6.47 13.42
N ARG A 9 -19.14 -7.17 13.32
CA ARG A 9 -19.94 -7.12 12.08
C ARG A 9 -20.45 -5.72 11.75
N ARG A 10 -20.77 -4.90 12.76
CA ARG A 10 -21.19 -3.51 12.55
C ARG A 10 -20.03 -2.61 12.14
N SER A 11 -18.82 -2.84 12.65
CA SER A 11 -17.65 -2.04 12.27
C SER A 11 -17.24 -2.22 10.81
N ILE A 12 -17.54 -3.38 10.20
CA ILE A 12 -17.30 -3.62 8.77
C ILE A 12 -18.05 -2.64 7.87
N ARG A 13 -19.23 -2.12 8.26
CA ARG A 13 -20.01 -1.17 7.45
C ARG A 13 -20.15 -1.59 5.98
N SER A 14 -20.85 -2.70 5.72
CA SER A 14 -21.05 -3.22 4.34
C SER A 14 -21.97 -2.35 3.46
N ASP A 15 -22.49 -1.25 4.02
CA ASP A 15 -23.35 -0.25 3.40
C ASP A 15 -22.59 0.97 2.89
N VAL A 16 -21.29 1.11 3.22
CA VAL A 16 -20.43 2.20 2.80
C VAL A 16 -19.20 1.63 2.08
N PRO A 17 -18.83 2.16 0.90
CA PRO A 17 -17.63 1.73 0.22
C PRO A 17 -16.36 1.94 1.04
N HIS A 18 -15.43 0.99 0.96
CA HIS A 18 -14.10 1.07 1.58
C HIS A 18 -13.00 0.89 0.54
N SER A 19 -11.94 1.69 0.64
CA SER A 19 -10.89 1.74 -0.40
C SER A 19 -10.21 0.40 -0.66
N ALA A 20 -9.90 -0.38 0.39
CA ALA A 20 -9.33 -1.71 0.27
C ALA A 20 -10.23 -2.68 -0.53
N ARG A 21 -11.56 -2.57 -0.36
CA ARG A 21 -12.57 -3.42 -1.01
C ARG A 21 -12.83 -3.00 -2.45
N VAL A 22 -12.86 -1.69 -2.71
CA VAL A 22 -12.92 -1.12 -4.07
C VAL A 22 -11.68 -1.55 -4.86
N TRP A 23 -10.49 -1.50 -4.25
CA TRP A 23 -9.25 -1.98 -4.85
C TRP A 23 -9.29 -3.49 -5.13
N ASN A 24 -9.81 -4.28 -4.18
CA ASN A 24 -10.03 -5.72 -4.39
C ASN A 24 -10.95 -6.00 -5.58
N ALA A 25 -12.02 -5.22 -5.76
CA ALA A 25 -12.91 -5.32 -6.92
C ALA A 25 -12.20 -5.01 -8.25
N TRP A 26 -11.35 -3.98 -8.32
CA TRP A 26 -10.53 -3.69 -9.52
C TRP A 26 -9.53 -4.79 -9.85
N LEU A 27 -9.03 -5.50 -8.83
CA LEU A 27 -8.17 -6.68 -9.00
C LEU A 27 -8.94 -7.95 -9.40
N GLY A 28 -10.28 -7.89 -9.46
CA GLY A 28 -11.12 -9.07 -9.72
C GLY A 28 -11.22 -10.02 -8.55
N GLY A 29 -10.91 -9.55 -7.34
CA GLY A 29 -11.18 -10.27 -6.09
C GLY A 29 -12.67 -10.36 -5.80
N LYS A 30 -13.01 -11.05 -4.72
CA LYS A 30 -14.40 -11.32 -4.30
C LYS A 30 -14.73 -10.71 -2.93
N ASP A 31 -13.75 -10.12 -2.27
CA ASP A 31 -13.83 -9.68 -0.88
C ASP A 31 -14.27 -8.21 -0.85
N HIS A 32 -15.46 -7.98 -1.42
CA HIS A 32 -16.07 -6.67 -1.56
C HIS A 32 -17.60 -6.80 -1.53
N TYR A 33 -18.28 -5.76 -1.07
CA TYR A 33 -19.74 -5.69 -1.05
C TYR A 33 -20.29 -5.07 -2.35
N PRO A 34 -21.62 -5.11 -2.59
CA PRO A 34 -22.22 -4.47 -3.74
C PRO A 34 -21.88 -2.98 -3.87
N VAL A 35 -21.86 -2.23 -2.76
CA VAL A 35 -21.53 -0.79 -2.74
C VAL A 35 -20.09 -0.51 -3.19
N ASP A 36 -19.15 -1.36 -2.81
CA ASP A 36 -17.75 -1.26 -3.24
C ASP A 36 -17.63 -1.48 -4.75
N ARG A 37 -18.37 -2.48 -5.26
CA ARG A 37 -18.39 -2.82 -6.69
C ARG A 37 -19.03 -1.71 -7.53
N GLU A 38 -20.14 -1.15 -7.06
CA GLU A 38 -20.81 -0.02 -7.73
C GLU A 38 -19.88 1.19 -7.85
N LEU A 39 -19.14 1.51 -6.77
CA LEU A 39 -18.14 2.56 -6.81
C LEU A 39 -16.98 2.22 -7.77
N ALA A 40 -16.48 0.98 -7.72
CA ALA A 40 -15.43 0.51 -8.61
C ALA A 40 -15.82 0.62 -10.10
N GLU A 41 -17.07 0.27 -10.44
CA GLU A 41 -17.64 0.39 -11.79
C GLU A 41 -17.80 1.85 -12.19
N ALA A 42 -18.30 2.72 -11.31
CA ALA A 42 -18.48 4.15 -11.58
C ALA A 42 -17.13 4.85 -11.87
N VAL A 43 -16.10 4.55 -11.07
CA VAL A 43 -14.75 5.08 -11.27
C VAL A 43 -14.14 4.53 -12.56
N SER A 44 -14.32 3.24 -12.86
CA SER A 44 -13.84 2.64 -14.11
C SER A 44 -14.53 3.20 -15.35
N ALA A 45 -15.79 3.63 -15.23
CA ALA A 45 -16.50 4.31 -16.31
C ALA A 45 -15.92 5.72 -16.59
N ALA A 46 -15.51 6.43 -15.54
CA ALA A 46 -14.84 7.73 -15.67
C ALA A 46 -13.39 7.58 -16.16
N TYR A 47 -12.69 6.52 -15.75
CA TYR A 47 -11.32 6.25 -16.11
C TYR A 47 -11.08 4.75 -16.37
N PRO A 48 -11.18 4.31 -17.64
CA PRO A 48 -11.10 2.90 -18.01
C PRO A 48 -9.79 2.18 -17.66
N GLN A 49 -8.69 2.91 -17.43
CA GLN A 49 -7.38 2.34 -17.08
C GLN A 49 -7.23 2.02 -15.59
N MET A 50 -8.28 2.20 -14.76
CA MET A 50 -8.17 1.94 -13.32
C MET A 50 -7.78 0.49 -13.00
N VAL A 51 -8.27 -0.48 -13.78
CA VAL A 51 -7.89 -1.90 -13.63
C VAL A 51 -6.42 -2.13 -14.01
N ASP A 52 -5.91 -1.42 -15.01
CA ASP A 52 -4.50 -1.51 -15.40
C ASP A 52 -3.59 -0.90 -14.32
N ILE A 53 -4.00 0.22 -13.69
CA ILE A 53 -3.32 0.77 -12.51
C ILE A 53 -3.26 -0.25 -11.38
N ALA A 54 -4.40 -0.86 -11.02
CA ALA A 54 -4.44 -1.81 -9.90
C ALA A 54 -3.45 -2.98 -10.12
N ARG A 55 -3.42 -3.51 -11.36
CA ARG A 55 -2.48 -4.58 -11.75
C ARG A 55 -1.03 -4.09 -11.76
N ALA A 56 -0.76 -2.92 -12.33
CA ALA A 56 0.58 -2.33 -12.38
C ALA A 56 1.13 -2.06 -10.98
N SER A 57 0.29 -1.60 -10.05
CA SER A 57 0.62 -1.37 -8.63
C SER A 57 1.07 -2.64 -7.94
N ARG A 58 0.32 -3.74 -8.13
CA ARG A 58 0.70 -5.06 -7.63
C ARG A 58 2.00 -5.56 -8.25
N ALA A 59 2.18 -5.39 -9.56
CA ALA A 59 3.41 -5.77 -10.23
C ALA A 59 4.62 -4.95 -9.71
N PHE A 60 4.43 -3.64 -9.48
CA PHE A 60 5.45 -2.76 -8.91
C PHE A 60 5.83 -3.18 -7.49
N GLN A 61 4.85 -3.46 -6.62
CA GLN A 61 5.08 -3.98 -5.27
C GLN A 61 5.98 -5.22 -5.29
N VAL A 62 5.64 -6.22 -6.12
CA VAL A 62 6.41 -7.46 -6.24
C VAL A 62 7.85 -7.18 -6.69
N ARG A 63 8.04 -6.32 -7.70
CA ARG A 63 9.38 -5.99 -8.22
C ARG A 63 10.21 -5.21 -7.20
N ALA A 64 9.61 -4.25 -6.49
CA ALA A 64 10.27 -3.48 -5.45
C ALA A 64 10.72 -4.36 -4.28
N ILE A 65 9.83 -5.23 -3.77
CA ILE A 65 10.16 -6.16 -2.68
C ILE A 65 11.24 -7.15 -3.12
N ARG A 66 11.13 -7.72 -4.32
CA ARG A 66 12.14 -8.65 -4.85
C ARG A 66 13.50 -7.98 -4.94
N TYR A 67 13.55 -6.76 -5.45
CA TYR A 67 14.79 -5.99 -5.48
C TYR A 67 15.36 -5.79 -4.07
N LEU A 68 14.57 -5.25 -3.13
CA LEU A 68 15.02 -4.95 -1.78
C LEU A 68 15.50 -6.20 -1.03
N ALA A 69 14.77 -7.32 -1.13
CA ALA A 69 15.17 -8.59 -0.56
C ALA A 69 16.50 -9.09 -1.16
N SER A 70 16.69 -8.97 -2.48
CA SER A 70 17.92 -9.38 -3.14
C SER A 70 19.15 -8.52 -2.79
N VAL A 71 18.96 -7.26 -2.38
CA VAL A 71 20.04 -6.38 -1.91
C VAL A 71 20.21 -6.38 -0.38
N GLY A 72 19.58 -7.31 0.32
CA GLY A 72 19.86 -7.57 1.73
C GLY A 72 18.83 -7.04 2.73
N VAL A 73 17.74 -6.39 2.29
CA VAL A 73 16.67 -6.01 3.22
C VAL A 73 15.93 -7.26 3.70
N ARG A 74 15.65 -7.34 5.01
CA ARG A 74 14.97 -8.47 5.65
C ARG A 74 13.72 -8.09 6.42
N GLN A 75 13.37 -6.80 6.44
CA GLN A 75 12.31 -6.28 7.29
C GLN A 75 11.43 -5.33 6.49
N PHE A 76 10.13 -5.54 6.53
CA PHE A 76 9.16 -4.78 5.75
C PHE A 76 8.02 -4.30 6.65
N LEU A 77 7.71 -3.01 6.58
CA LEU A 77 6.55 -2.39 7.18
C LEU A 77 5.62 -1.97 6.04
N ASP A 78 4.52 -2.69 5.86
CA ASP A 78 3.56 -2.51 4.77
C ASP A 78 2.33 -1.74 5.27
N VAL A 79 2.28 -0.44 4.98
CA VAL A 79 1.32 0.50 5.55
C VAL A 79 0.17 0.76 4.58
N GLY A 80 -1.04 0.38 5.01
CA GLY A 80 -2.24 0.32 4.18
C GLY A 80 -2.20 -0.90 3.26
N THR A 81 -2.01 -2.08 3.86
CA THR A 81 -1.77 -3.33 3.12
C THR A 81 -2.94 -3.75 2.22
N GLY A 82 -4.15 -3.31 2.54
CA GLY A 82 -5.38 -3.75 1.89
C GLY A 82 -5.69 -5.23 2.07
N LEU A 83 -6.66 -5.70 1.28
CA LEU A 83 -7.10 -7.09 1.33
C LEU A 83 -6.06 -8.08 0.77
N PRO A 84 -5.93 -9.29 1.35
CA PRO A 84 -4.94 -10.26 0.89
C PRO A 84 -5.18 -10.66 -0.56
N VAL A 85 -4.11 -10.64 -1.34
CA VAL A 85 -4.07 -11.13 -2.72
C VAL A 85 -2.78 -11.93 -2.91
N ALA A 86 -2.72 -12.73 -3.98
CA ALA A 86 -1.53 -13.51 -4.30
C ALA A 86 -0.28 -12.62 -4.42
N ASN A 87 0.87 -13.19 -4.05
CA ASN A 87 2.15 -12.49 -3.95
C ASN A 87 2.09 -11.36 -2.90
N SER A 88 1.54 -11.68 -1.73
CA SER A 88 1.59 -10.80 -0.56
C SER A 88 3.04 -10.50 -0.17
N THR A 89 3.28 -9.37 0.51
CA THR A 89 4.63 -8.88 0.82
C THR A 89 5.54 -9.94 1.45
N HIS A 90 5.03 -10.73 2.41
CA HIS A 90 5.77 -11.82 3.04
C HIS A 90 6.08 -12.96 2.07
N GLU A 91 5.14 -13.37 1.21
CA GLU A 91 5.36 -14.44 0.23
C GLU A 91 6.52 -14.08 -0.70
N VAL A 92 6.54 -12.84 -1.20
CA VAL A 92 7.60 -12.36 -2.11
C VAL A 92 8.93 -12.28 -1.37
N ALA A 93 8.98 -11.62 -0.21
CA ALA A 93 10.21 -11.44 0.55
C ALA A 93 10.80 -12.80 1.01
N GLN A 94 9.96 -13.68 1.55
CA GLN A 94 10.37 -14.98 2.09
C GLN A 94 10.71 -16.00 0.99
N SER A 95 10.21 -15.82 -0.24
CA SER A 95 10.68 -16.62 -1.39
C SER A 95 12.16 -16.39 -1.73
N ILE A 96 12.72 -15.25 -1.30
CA ILE A 96 14.12 -14.85 -1.56
C ILE A 96 14.97 -15.02 -0.30
N ALA A 97 14.41 -14.63 0.85
CA ALA A 97 15.05 -14.67 2.16
C ALA A 97 14.02 -15.15 3.20
N PRO A 98 13.91 -16.47 3.44
CA PRO A 98 12.88 -17.07 4.30
C PRO A 98 12.78 -16.48 5.70
N GLU A 99 13.88 -15.93 6.23
CA GLU A 99 13.98 -15.26 7.52
C GLU A 99 13.32 -13.87 7.59
N SER A 100 12.80 -13.37 6.46
CA SER A 100 12.24 -12.03 6.37
C SER A 100 11.06 -11.83 7.32
N ARG A 101 11.00 -10.63 7.92
CA ARG A 101 9.98 -10.20 8.88
C ARG A 101 9.10 -9.12 8.27
N ILE A 102 7.80 -9.28 8.38
CA ILE A 102 6.83 -8.37 7.77
C ILE A 102 5.81 -7.94 8.82
N VAL A 103 5.54 -6.64 8.90
CA VAL A 103 4.41 -6.11 9.65
C VAL A 103 3.47 -5.43 8.66
N TYR A 104 2.23 -5.90 8.66
CA TYR A 104 1.13 -5.34 7.88
C TYR A 104 0.35 -4.36 8.74
N VAL A 105 -0.11 -3.26 8.15
CA VAL A 105 -0.91 -2.24 8.83
C VAL A 105 -2.11 -1.89 7.96
N ASP A 106 -3.31 -1.92 8.53
CA ASP A 106 -4.53 -1.43 7.89
C ASP A 106 -5.57 -1.10 8.96
N ASN A 107 -6.54 -0.25 8.63
CA ASN A 107 -7.60 0.17 9.54
C ASN A 107 -8.99 -0.30 9.09
N ASP A 108 -9.12 -1.02 7.97
CA ASP A 108 -10.37 -1.64 7.57
C ASP A 108 -10.58 -2.95 8.37
N PRO A 109 -11.67 -3.07 9.17
CA PRO A 109 -11.97 -4.28 9.93
C PRO A 109 -12.06 -5.55 9.08
N ILE A 110 -12.40 -5.43 7.78
CA ILE A 110 -12.42 -6.60 6.89
C ILE A 110 -11.02 -7.15 6.64
N VAL A 111 -9.99 -6.30 6.61
CA VAL A 111 -8.60 -6.72 6.44
C VAL A 111 -8.15 -7.49 7.68
N LEU A 112 -8.52 -7.02 8.88
CA LEU A 112 -8.30 -7.74 10.13
C LEU A 112 -8.97 -9.13 10.12
N ALA A 113 -10.21 -9.25 9.64
CA ALA A 113 -10.88 -10.55 9.48
C ALA A 113 -10.14 -11.51 8.53
N HIS A 114 -9.39 -10.97 7.57
CA HIS A 114 -8.59 -11.75 6.62
C HIS A 114 -7.10 -11.83 7.00
N ALA A 115 -6.71 -11.24 8.13
CA ALA A 115 -5.31 -11.16 8.54
C ALA A 115 -4.68 -12.55 8.71
N GLU A 116 -5.43 -13.58 9.10
CA GLU A 116 -4.92 -14.96 9.18
C GLU A 116 -4.23 -15.41 7.88
N ALA A 117 -4.76 -14.99 6.71
CA ALA A 117 -4.13 -15.29 5.42
C ALA A 117 -2.79 -14.56 5.23
N LEU A 118 -2.66 -13.32 5.74
CA LEU A 118 -1.40 -12.57 5.75
C LEU A 118 -0.40 -13.11 6.77
N LEU A 119 -0.88 -13.78 7.82
CA LEU A 119 -0.09 -14.25 8.94
C LEU A 119 0.49 -15.67 8.75
N THR A 120 0.37 -16.23 7.55
CA THR A 120 0.97 -17.54 7.21
C THR A 120 2.44 -17.36 6.80
N SER A 121 3.33 -17.25 7.80
CA SER A 121 4.78 -17.08 7.58
C SER A 121 5.52 -18.39 7.27
N ALA A 122 6.65 -18.30 6.57
CA ALA A 122 7.69 -19.33 6.57
C ALA A 122 8.19 -19.61 8.01
N PRO A 123 8.65 -20.83 8.32
CA PRO A 123 9.12 -21.21 9.66
C PRO A 123 10.25 -20.33 10.21
N GLU A 124 11.12 -19.83 9.33
CA GLU A 124 12.26 -18.97 9.67
C GLU A 124 11.88 -17.49 9.83
N GLY A 125 10.78 -17.08 9.20
CA GLY A 125 10.32 -15.70 9.12
C GLY A 125 9.32 -15.34 10.22
N ARG A 126 8.80 -14.11 10.14
CA ARG A 126 7.70 -13.64 11.00
C ARG A 126 6.77 -12.73 10.22
N THR A 127 5.49 -12.83 10.52
CA THR A 127 4.46 -11.90 10.07
C THR A 127 3.66 -11.42 11.27
N ALA A 128 3.29 -10.15 11.27
CA ALA A 128 2.36 -9.57 12.24
C ALA A 128 1.44 -8.57 11.54
N TYR A 129 0.33 -8.25 12.19
CA TYR A 129 -0.67 -7.30 11.71
C TYR A 129 -0.95 -6.27 12.80
N VAL A 130 -1.05 -5.01 12.41
CA VAL A 130 -1.41 -3.89 13.29
C VAL A 130 -2.68 -3.25 12.75
N ASP A 131 -3.75 -3.30 13.54
CA ASP A 131 -5.00 -2.58 13.28
C ASP A 131 -4.82 -1.11 13.69
N ALA A 132 -4.47 -0.26 12.73
CA ALA A 132 -4.21 1.15 12.99
C ALA A 132 -4.33 2.00 11.73
N ASP A 133 -4.73 3.25 11.93
CA ASP A 133 -4.66 4.28 10.90
C ASP A 133 -3.20 4.61 10.56
N LEU A 134 -2.91 4.79 9.28
CA LEU A 134 -1.54 5.10 8.81
C LEU A 134 -0.98 6.40 9.39
N SER A 135 -1.85 7.33 9.81
CA SER A 135 -1.47 8.60 10.43
C SER A 135 -1.06 8.45 11.90
N ALA A 136 -1.42 7.32 12.55
CA ALA A 136 -1.03 7.00 13.92
C ALA A 136 0.41 6.45 14.00
N THR A 137 1.37 7.16 13.40
CA THR A 137 2.72 6.66 13.10
C THR A 137 3.44 6.10 14.31
N ASP A 138 3.32 6.73 15.48
CA ASP A 138 3.99 6.27 16.69
C ASP A 138 3.42 4.95 17.19
N THR A 139 2.09 4.81 17.21
CA THR A 139 1.42 3.56 17.55
C THR A 139 1.81 2.44 16.58
N VAL A 140 1.78 2.73 15.28
CA VAL A 140 2.15 1.75 14.25
C VAL A 140 3.59 1.26 14.43
N VAL A 141 4.54 2.18 14.59
CA VAL A 141 5.95 1.83 14.71
C VAL A 141 6.23 1.11 16.03
N ASP A 142 5.62 1.52 17.14
CA ASP A 142 5.80 0.88 18.44
C ASP A 142 5.27 -0.55 18.46
N GLU A 143 4.13 -0.80 17.81
CA GLU A 143 3.59 -2.15 17.63
C GLU A 143 4.43 -2.98 16.65
N ALA A 144 4.87 -2.38 15.54
CA ALA A 144 5.73 -3.05 14.57
C ALA A 144 7.07 -3.49 15.17
N ALA A 145 7.63 -2.72 16.11
CA ALA A 145 8.88 -3.03 16.81
C ALA A 145 8.83 -4.32 17.66
N LYS A 146 7.63 -4.87 17.92
CA LYS A 146 7.48 -6.19 18.58
C LYS A 146 7.90 -7.34 17.66
N THR A 147 7.92 -7.11 16.34
CA THR A 147 8.29 -8.08 15.31
C THR A 147 9.55 -7.66 14.55
N LEU A 148 9.68 -6.37 14.23
CA LEU A 148 10.82 -5.79 13.53
C LEU A 148 11.90 -5.34 14.51
N ASP A 149 13.15 -5.58 14.16
CA ASP A 149 14.34 -5.04 14.81
C ASP A 149 14.68 -3.68 14.20
N LEU A 150 14.26 -2.59 14.88
CA LEU A 150 14.50 -1.23 14.40
C LEU A 150 15.96 -0.74 14.56
N SER A 151 16.88 -1.63 14.97
CA SER A 151 18.32 -1.37 14.85
C SER A 151 18.89 -1.77 13.49
N GLU A 152 18.14 -2.55 12.70
CA GLU A 152 18.49 -2.98 11.35
C GLU A 152 17.59 -2.32 10.29
N PRO A 153 18.04 -2.20 9.03
CA PRO A 153 17.26 -1.59 7.95
C PRO A 153 15.85 -2.18 7.77
N VAL A 154 14.87 -1.29 7.56
CA VAL A 154 13.46 -1.63 7.26
C VAL A 154 13.05 -0.99 5.95
N ALA A 155 12.30 -1.71 5.11
CA ALA A 155 11.59 -1.13 3.98
C ALA A 155 10.17 -0.72 4.40
N VAL A 156 9.86 0.57 4.34
CA VAL A 156 8.52 1.10 4.57
C VAL A 156 7.81 1.20 3.21
N LEU A 157 6.68 0.52 3.06
CA LEU A 157 5.86 0.51 1.85
C LEU A 157 4.60 1.34 2.10
N LEU A 158 4.34 2.32 1.24
CA LEU A 158 3.08 3.06 1.18
C LEU A 158 2.63 3.06 -0.28
N LEU A 159 1.70 2.18 -0.64
CA LEU A 159 1.32 1.94 -2.03
C LEU A 159 -0.15 2.28 -2.24
N SER A 160 -0.44 3.33 -3.01
CA SER A 160 -1.82 3.77 -3.27
C SER A 160 -2.60 4.12 -1.99
N THR A 161 -1.93 4.73 -1.00
CA THR A 161 -2.52 5.07 0.30
C THR A 161 -2.47 6.55 0.62
N LEU A 162 -1.54 7.32 0.03
CA LEU A 162 -1.42 8.75 0.33
C LEU A 162 -2.62 9.53 -0.18
N GLY A 163 -3.35 9.05 -1.20
CA GLY A 163 -4.61 9.66 -1.65
C GLY A 163 -5.65 9.86 -0.53
N HIS A 164 -5.58 9.11 0.57
CA HIS A 164 -6.47 9.30 1.72
C HIS A 164 -6.14 10.52 2.60
N LEU A 165 -4.98 11.13 2.37
CA LEU A 165 -4.50 12.29 3.12
C LEU A 165 -4.40 13.50 2.20
N VAL A 166 -4.58 14.70 2.77
CA VAL A 166 -4.19 15.91 2.05
C VAL A 166 -2.67 15.91 1.81
N PRO A 167 -2.17 16.58 0.76
CA PRO A 167 -0.78 16.44 0.36
C PRO A 167 0.27 16.67 1.45
N ALA A 168 0.09 17.73 2.24
CA ALA A 168 1.00 18.09 3.34
C ALA A 168 1.03 17.01 4.45
N GLU A 169 -0.13 16.47 4.83
CA GLU A 169 -0.23 15.40 5.82
C GLU A 169 0.43 14.11 5.31
N GLY A 170 0.25 13.78 4.03
CA GLY A 170 0.92 12.61 3.43
C GLY A 170 2.44 12.69 3.49
N ILE A 171 3.01 13.87 3.19
CA ILE A 171 4.46 14.10 3.31
C ILE A 171 4.90 13.96 4.77
N GLU A 172 4.18 14.58 5.71
CA GLU A 172 4.49 14.50 7.14
C GLU A 172 4.47 13.04 7.64
N VAL A 173 3.44 12.28 7.29
CA VAL A 173 3.31 10.87 7.70
C VAL A 173 4.49 10.03 7.20
N VAL A 174 4.86 10.16 5.91
CA VAL A 174 6.01 9.42 5.37
C VAL A 174 7.31 9.81 6.10
N GLN A 175 7.52 11.11 6.32
CA GLN A 175 8.70 11.61 7.05
C GLN A 175 8.74 11.09 8.49
N ARG A 176 7.60 11.00 9.18
CA ARG A 176 7.51 10.46 10.56
C ARG A 176 7.84 8.97 10.60
N TYR A 177 7.36 8.16 9.65
CA TYR A 177 7.78 6.76 9.54
C TYR A 177 9.30 6.66 9.35
N LEU A 178 9.84 7.37 8.37
CA LEU A 178 11.27 7.30 8.04
C LEU A 178 12.17 7.85 9.14
N ALA A 179 11.73 8.85 9.91
CA ALA A 179 12.47 9.37 11.05
C ALA A 179 12.73 8.29 12.12
N ARG A 180 11.83 7.32 12.26
CA ARG A 180 11.92 6.20 13.20
C ARG A 180 12.74 5.02 12.69
N MET A 181 13.11 4.99 11.41
CA MET A 181 13.87 3.90 10.80
C MET A 181 15.38 4.18 10.80
N PRO A 182 16.28 3.19 10.94
CA PRO A 182 17.72 3.42 10.91
C PRO A 182 18.24 3.75 9.50
N SER A 183 19.45 4.27 9.39
CA SER A 183 20.17 4.43 8.10
C SER A 183 20.24 3.11 7.33
N GLY A 184 20.17 3.19 6.01
CA GLY A 184 20.06 2.03 5.13
C GLY A 184 18.64 1.47 4.97
N SER A 185 17.65 1.99 5.70
CA SER A 185 16.23 1.71 5.47
C SER A 185 15.76 2.24 4.12
N HIS A 186 14.60 1.78 3.65
CA HIS A 186 14.09 2.15 2.33
C HIS A 186 12.64 2.65 2.41
N LEU A 187 12.29 3.54 1.49
CA LEU A 187 10.92 3.92 1.17
C LEU A 187 10.56 3.26 -0.17
N VAL A 188 9.39 2.62 -0.22
CA VAL A 188 8.72 2.25 -1.48
C VAL A 188 7.40 3.00 -1.50
N LEU A 189 7.22 3.87 -2.49
CA LEU A 189 6.07 4.76 -2.57
C LEU A 189 5.53 4.80 -3.98
N CYS A 190 4.21 4.69 -4.13
CA CYS A 190 3.53 5.06 -5.38
C CYS A 190 2.15 5.66 -5.11
N ASP A 191 1.75 6.60 -5.97
CA ASP A 191 0.38 7.11 -6.00
C ASP A 191 0.00 7.61 -7.41
N THR A 192 -1.30 7.78 -7.62
CA THR A 192 -1.87 8.22 -8.89
C THR A 192 -1.61 9.70 -9.11
N VAL A 193 -1.00 10.05 -10.23
CA VAL A 193 -0.70 11.45 -10.57
C VAL A 193 -1.91 12.14 -11.19
N LYS A 194 -1.98 13.46 -11.05
CA LYS A 194 -3.04 14.29 -11.62
C LYS A 194 -2.95 14.35 -13.14
N THR A 195 -4.02 13.93 -13.78
CA THR A 195 -4.32 14.12 -15.20
C THR A 195 -5.80 14.50 -15.31
N PRO A 196 -6.27 15.04 -16.45
CA PRO A 196 -7.70 15.28 -16.64
C PRO A 196 -8.56 14.03 -16.38
N GLN A 197 -8.06 12.85 -16.73
CA GLN A 197 -8.74 11.57 -16.56
C GLN A 197 -8.74 11.10 -15.10
N THR A 198 -7.61 11.20 -14.40
CA THR A 198 -7.54 10.79 -12.99
C THR A 198 -8.28 11.76 -12.07
N LEU A 199 -8.41 13.04 -12.44
CA LEU A 199 -9.29 14.00 -11.77
C LEU A 199 -10.78 13.62 -11.95
N ALA A 200 -11.20 13.21 -13.15
CA ALA A 200 -12.55 12.69 -13.37
C ALA A 200 -12.82 11.42 -12.56
N ALA A 201 -11.81 10.54 -12.41
CA ALA A 201 -11.88 9.37 -11.55
C ALA A 201 -12.04 9.74 -10.07
N GLN A 202 -11.29 10.74 -9.60
CA GLN A 202 -11.42 11.28 -8.25
C GLN A 202 -12.82 11.88 -8.02
N GLU A 203 -13.36 12.64 -8.98
CA GLU A 203 -14.73 13.18 -8.89
C GLU A 203 -15.77 12.08 -8.83
N ALA A 204 -15.62 11.02 -9.64
CA ALA A 204 -16.48 9.84 -9.57
C ALA A 204 -16.36 9.13 -8.20
N TYR A 205 -15.16 9.03 -7.65
CA TYR A 205 -14.91 8.45 -6.33
C TYR A 205 -15.61 9.25 -5.21
N ALA A 206 -15.52 10.58 -5.30
CA ALA A 206 -16.10 11.53 -4.35
C ALA A 206 -17.61 11.78 -4.54
N SER A 207 -18.24 11.17 -5.55
CA SER A 207 -19.66 11.40 -5.86
C SER A 207 -20.65 10.76 -4.87
N GLY A 208 -20.16 9.89 -3.98
CA GLY A 208 -20.89 9.35 -2.83
C GLY A 208 -20.35 9.89 -1.49
N ASP A 209 -20.86 9.37 -0.36
CA ASP A 209 -20.38 9.70 0.99
C ASP A 209 -19.05 9.00 1.35
N ASN A 210 -18.17 8.82 0.36
CA ASN A 210 -16.90 8.12 0.51
C ASN A 210 -15.81 9.08 1.05
N PRO A 211 -14.91 8.62 1.91
CA PRO A 211 -13.68 9.36 2.20
C PRO A 211 -12.96 9.66 0.87
N PRO A 212 -12.47 10.90 0.64
CA PRO A 212 -11.88 11.24 -0.64
C PRO A 212 -10.61 10.43 -0.91
N TYR A 213 -10.33 10.19 -2.20
CA TYR A 213 -9.04 9.74 -2.69
C TYR A 213 -8.46 10.83 -3.60
N LEU A 214 -7.43 11.53 -3.14
CA LEU A 214 -6.83 12.67 -3.81
C LEU A 214 -5.69 12.22 -4.74
N VAL A 215 -5.85 12.47 -6.03
CA VAL A 215 -4.76 12.33 -7.00
C VAL A 215 -3.69 13.39 -6.74
N ARG A 216 -2.43 13.05 -6.98
CA ARG A 216 -1.26 13.83 -6.53
C ARG A 216 -0.58 14.59 -7.66
N GLU A 217 -0.03 15.76 -7.37
CA GLU A 217 1.02 16.30 -8.23
C GLU A 217 2.28 15.41 -8.12
N PRO A 218 3.08 15.27 -9.19
CA PRO A 218 4.39 14.60 -9.13
C PRO A 218 5.29 15.09 -7.99
N GLU A 219 5.27 16.39 -7.70
CA GLU A 219 6.06 17.04 -6.65
C GLU A 219 5.61 16.62 -5.24
N GLU A 220 4.33 16.30 -5.06
CA GLU A 220 3.79 15.85 -3.78
C GLU A 220 4.26 14.42 -3.44
N ILE A 221 4.50 13.58 -4.45
CA ILE A 221 5.05 12.23 -4.27
C ILE A 221 6.56 12.30 -4.05
N THR A 222 7.27 13.07 -4.88
CA THR A 222 8.73 13.20 -4.76
C THR A 222 9.16 13.94 -3.50
N GLY A 223 8.37 14.88 -2.99
CA GLY A 223 8.60 15.55 -1.70
C GLY A 223 8.62 14.60 -0.51
N CYS A 224 7.93 13.45 -0.59
CA CYS A 224 8.00 12.40 0.45
C CYS A 224 9.39 11.74 0.55
N ALA A 225 10.21 11.84 -0.51
CA ALA A 225 11.55 11.26 -0.60
C ALA A 225 12.67 12.30 -0.45
N GLU A 226 12.36 13.52 0.00
CA GLU A 226 13.37 14.56 0.23
C GLU A 226 14.44 14.07 1.22
N GLY A 227 15.72 14.25 0.86
CA GLY A 227 16.86 13.79 1.65
C GLY A 227 17.16 12.29 1.55
N LEU A 228 16.43 11.53 0.73
CA LEU A 228 16.71 10.14 0.43
C LEU A 228 17.49 9.98 -0.89
N GLU A 229 18.16 8.84 -1.04
CA GLU A 229 18.87 8.44 -2.25
C GLU A 229 17.92 7.62 -3.14
N LEU A 230 17.46 8.19 -4.26
CA LEU A 230 16.59 7.46 -5.18
C LEU A 230 17.33 6.28 -5.81
N VAL A 231 16.70 5.11 -5.76
CA VAL A 231 17.16 3.91 -6.45
C VAL A 231 16.77 4.01 -7.92
N GLU A 232 17.73 3.78 -8.82
CA GLU A 232 17.49 3.75 -10.27
C GLU A 232 16.31 2.80 -10.63
N PRO A 233 15.36 3.25 -11.48
CA PRO A 233 15.41 4.43 -12.37
C PRO A 233 14.90 5.75 -11.75
N GLY A 234 14.77 5.85 -10.43
CA GLY A 234 14.24 7.03 -9.74
C GLY A 234 12.72 7.06 -9.70
N PHE A 235 12.13 8.25 -9.91
CA PHE A 235 10.70 8.46 -9.92
C PHE A 235 10.15 8.35 -11.36
N VAL A 236 9.33 7.32 -11.60
CA VAL A 236 8.83 6.94 -12.94
C VAL A 236 7.40 6.40 -12.84
N PRO A 237 6.65 6.31 -13.97
CA PRO A 237 5.47 5.46 -14.03
C PRO A 237 5.78 4.06 -13.51
N ILE A 238 4.92 3.51 -12.67
CA ILE A 238 5.22 2.26 -11.96
C ILE A 238 5.34 1.06 -12.90
N ASP A 239 4.78 1.10 -14.10
CA ASP A 239 4.99 0.09 -15.15
C ASP A 239 6.44 0.08 -15.67
N ARG A 240 7.18 1.19 -15.52
CA ARG A 240 8.57 1.37 -15.99
C ARG A 240 9.62 1.21 -14.91
N TRP A 241 9.22 1.03 -13.65
CA TRP A 241 10.18 0.77 -12.59
C TRP A 241 10.68 -0.67 -12.69
N ARG A 242 11.89 -0.85 -13.22
CA ARG A 242 12.57 -2.16 -13.42
C ARG A 242 11.64 -3.23 -14.02
N PRO A 243 11.05 -3.00 -15.21
CA PRO A 243 10.05 -3.88 -15.78
C PRO A 243 10.65 -5.26 -16.11
N GLU A 244 9.83 -6.29 -16.00
CA GLU A 244 10.16 -7.65 -16.46
C GLU A 244 9.79 -7.86 -17.94
N GLU A 245 8.82 -7.09 -18.44
CA GLU A 245 8.32 -7.13 -19.81
C GLU A 245 8.54 -5.77 -20.50
N GLU A 246 9.03 -5.77 -21.74
CA GLU A 246 9.34 -4.54 -22.48
C GLU A 246 8.10 -3.72 -22.89
N ASN A 247 6.90 -4.33 -22.91
CA ASN A 247 5.67 -3.72 -23.43
C ASN A 247 4.58 -3.58 -22.36
N ALA A 248 4.93 -3.18 -21.15
CA ALA A 248 3.95 -2.91 -20.10
C ALA A 248 2.98 -1.78 -20.54
N VAL A 249 1.71 -1.91 -20.14
CA VAL A 249 0.69 -0.88 -20.39
C VAL A 249 1.06 0.35 -19.56
N PRO A 250 1.21 1.54 -20.17
CA PRO A 250 1.48 2.77 -19.43
C PRO A 250 0.32 3.12 -18.49
N VAL A 251 0.65 3.53 -17.28
CA VAL A 251 -0.34 3.92 -16.26
C VAL A 251 -0.05 5.29 -15.65
N ASP A 252 -1.10 5.98 -15.21
CA ASP A 252 -1.00 7.28 -14.51
C ASP A 252 -0.71 7.12 -13.00
N GLN A 253 -0.10 6.01 -12.60
CA GLN A 253 0.43 5.82 -11.25
C GLN A 253 1.96 5.87 -11.30
N TRP A 254 2.55 6.73 -10.48
CA TRP A 254 4.00 6.94 -10.47
C TRP A 254 4.55 6.58 -9.11
N GLY A 255 5.78 6.09 -9.09
CA GLY A 255 6.40 5.61 -7.87
C GLY A 255 7.91 5.67 -7.89
N LEU A 256 8.47 5.44 -6.71
CA LEU A 256 9.89 5.46 -6.44
C LEU A 256 10.25 4.39 -5.40
N VAL A 257 11.52 4.03 -5.41
CA VAL A 257 12.18 3.36 -4.29
C VAL A 257 13.35 4.25 -3.90
N ALA A 258 13.52 4.51 -2.61
CA ALA A 258 14.58 5.38 -2.12
C ALA A 258 15.24 4.80 -0.87
N ARG A 259 16.54 4.97 -0.74
CA ARG A 259 17.34 4.56 0.42
C ARG A 259 17.53 5.75 1.36
N LYS A 260 17.34 5.53 2.66
CA LYS A 260 17.72 6.46 3.72
C LYS A 260 19.24 6.42 3.91
N PRO A 261 19.96 7.54 3.77
CA PRO A 261 21.42 7.60 3.96
C PRO A 261 21.90 6.98 5.28
#